data_AF-T1XEP4-F1
#
_entry.id   AF-T1XEP4-F1
#
_cell.length_a   1.000
_cell.length_b   1.000
_cell.length_c   1.000
_cell.angle_alpha   90.00
_cell.angle_beta   90.00
_cell.angle_gamma   90.00
#
_symmetry.space_group_name_H-M   'P 1'
#
loop_
_entity.id
_entity.type
_entity.pdbx_description
1 polymer ?
#
loop_
_entity_poly.entity_id
_entity_poly.type
_entity_poly.pdbx_seq_one_letter_code
_entity_poly.pdbx_strand_id
1 'polypeptide(L)'
;MPVLAVFDTEGSWRDTHVCDGRITERLARQGIAWGREDDAPVGQRVLDRATLFYVPAEDGGYLGLLFEAGEWVSLPAGVDHFVDDAGAAPLRPLPAALPNFDAFVEEVLMLTGNDAAEEN
;
A
#
# COMPACT_ATOMS: atom_id res chain seq x y z
N MET A 1 -5.25 -9.27 1.63
CA MET A 1 -5.03 -9.24 0.18
C MET A 1 -4.32 -7.93 -0.06
N PRO A 2 -3.00 -8.00 -0.25
CA PRO A 2 -2.19 -6.82 -0.45
C PRO A 2 -2.59 -6.15 -1.76
N VAL A 3 -2.50 -4.83 -1.79
CA VAL A 3 -2.66 -4.05 -3.01
C VAL A 3 -1.49 -3.10 -3.15
N LEU A 4 -0.95 -3.05 -4.36
CA LEU A 4 0.09 -2.11 -4.75
C LEU A 4 -0.45 -1.22 -5.86
N ALA A 5 -0.49 0.08 -5.61
CA ALA A 5 -0.79 1.11 -6.59
C ALA A 5 0.49 1.86 -6.98
N VAL A 6 0.58 2.25 -8.24
CA VAL A 6 1.68 3.07 -8.76
C VAL A 6 1.15 4.45 -9.07
N PHE A 7 1.80 5.47 -8.50
CA PHE A 7 1.54 6.87 -8.74
C PHE A 7 2.72 7.51 -9.45
N ASP A 8 2.46 8.45 -10.35
CA ASP A 8 3.53 9.25 -10.94
C ASP A 8 3.99 10.40 -10.03
N THR A 9 4.87 11.25 -10.56
CA THR A 9 5.43 12.43 -9.86
C THR A 9 4.37 13.47 -9.48
N GLU A 10 3.23 13.49 -10.16
CA GLU A 10 2.12 14.40 -9.88
C GLU A 10 1.10 13.78 -8.90
N GLY A 11 1.33 12.55 -8.45
CA GLY A 11 0.41 11.81 -7.60
C GLY A 11 -0.78 11.21 -8.36
N SER A 12 -0.71 11.13 -9.69
CA SER A 12 -1.78 10.50 -10.48
C SER A 12 -1.65 8.98 -10.44
N TRP A 13 -2.76 8.29 -10.20
CA TRP A 13 -2.82 6.82 -10.24
C TRP A 13 -2.56 6.29 -11.65
N ARG A 14 -1.59 5.38 -11.79
CA ARG A 14 -1.15 4.84 -13.09
C ARG A 14 -1.43 3.36 -13.26
N ASP A 15 -1.28 2.58 -12.21
CA ASP A 15 -1.44 1.12 -12.29
C ASP A 15 -1.78 0.50 -10.94
N THR A 16 -2.38 -0.69 -10.96
CA THR A 16 -2.76 -1.45 -9.75
C THR A 16 -2.33 -2.91 -9.89
N HIS A 17 -1.76 -3.46 -8.81
CA HIS A 17 -1.36 -4.86 -8.69
C HIS A 17 -1.96 -5.47 -7.42
N VAL A 18 -2.62 -6.61 -7.56
CA VAL A 18 -3.22 -7.38 -6.43
C VAL A 18 -2.62 -8.78 -6.29
N CYS A 19 -1.74 -9.17 -7.21
CA CYS A 19 -1.11 -10.49 -7.18
C CYS A 19 0.17 -10.45 -6.36
N ASP A 20 0.24 -11.26 -5.30
CA ASP A 20 1.39 -11.37 -4.38
C ASP A 20 2.74 -11.42 -5.12
N GLY A 21 2.88 -12.26 -6.15
CA GLY A 21 4.13 -12.40 -6.90
C GLY A 21 4.59 -11.11 -7.61
N ARG A 22 3.66 -10.34 -8.19
CA ARG A 22 3.96 -9.05 -8.84
C ARG A 22 4.31 -7.99 -7.81
N ILE A 23 3.59 -7.97 -6.69
CA ILE A 23 3.84 -7.07 -5.57
C ILE A 23 5.25 -7.34 -5.01
N THR A 24 5.57 -8.59 -4.70
CA THR A 24 6.90 -8.99 -4.22
C THR A 24 8.01 -8.64 -5.19
N GLU A 25 7.86 -8.94 -6.49
CA GLU A 25 8.87 -8.59 -7.49
C GLU A 25 9.11 -7.08 -7.55
N ARG A 26 8.06 -6.27 -7.51
CA ARG A 26 8.17 -4.81 -7.61
C ARG A 26 8.79 -4.21 -6.35
N LEU A 27 8.36 -4.66 -5.17
CA LEU A 27 8.85 -4.17 -3.86
C LEU A 27 10.30 -4.57 -3.59
N ALA A 28 10.70 -5.78 -4.00
CA ALA A 28 12.07 -6.25 -3.84
C ALA A 28 13.10 -5.35 -4.54
N ARG A 29 12.73 -4.67 -5.63
CA ARG A 29 13.61 -3.72 -6.34
C ARG A 29 14.02 -2.53 -5.46
N GLN A 30 13.18 -2.17 -4.49
CA GLN A 30 13.45 -1.10 -3.52
C GLN A 30 13.86 -1.64 -2.16
N GLY A 31 14.14 -2.94 -2.05
CA GLY A 31 14.50 -3.59 -0.78
C GLY A 31 13.34 -3.69 0.22
N ILE A 32 12.10 -3.51 -0.23
CA ILE A 32 10.91 -3.67 0.59
C ILE A 32 10.51 -5.15 0.60
N ALA A 33 10.30 -5.68 1.79
CA ALA A 33 9.80 -7.04 2.00
C ALA A 33 8.45 -6.98 2.72
N TRP A 34 7.61 -7.97 2.47
CA TRP A 34 6.30 -8.10 3.11
C TRP A 34 5.89 -9.58 3.11
N GLY A 35 4.88 -9.92 3.89
CA GLY A 35 4.35 -11.28 3.95
C GLY A 35 3.21 -11.43 4.94
N ARG A 36 2.86 -12.68 5.26
CA ARG A 36 1.83 -13.05 6.24
C ARG A 36 2.45 -13.36 7.58
N GLU A 37 1.65 -13.28 8.64
CA GLU A 37 2.06 -13.65 10.00
C GLU A 37 2.74 -15.03 10.07
N ASP A 38 2.25 -16.01 9.32
CA ASP A 38 2.80 -17.38 9.27
C ASP A 38 4.27 -17.43 8.79
N ASP A 39 4.71 -16.45 8.01
CA ASP A 39 6.06 -16.35 7.44
C ASP A 39 6.88 -15.19 8.02
N ALA A 40 6.37 -14.50 9.04
CA ALA A 40 7.00 -13.32 9.61
C ALA A 40 8.38 -13.65 10.25
N PRO A 41 9.44 -12.89 9.92
CA PRO A 41 10.72 -13.01 10.59
C PRO A 41 10.60 -12.80 12.11
N VAL A 42 11.48 -13.45 12.89
CA VAL A 42 11.47 -13.28 14.36
C VAL A 42 11.67 -11.81 14.72
N GLY A 43 10.73 -11.27 15.52
CA GLY A 43 10.74 -9.87 15.95
C GLY A 43 10.10 -8.90 14.95
N GLN A 44 9.65 -9.38 13.79
CA GLN A 44 8.86 -8.58 12.85
C GLN A 44 7.50 -8.27 13.47
N ARG A 45 7.07 -7.01 13.37
CA ARG A 45 5.73 -6.59 13.79
C ARG A 45 4.73 -6.92 12.69
N VAL A 46 3.65 -7.60 13.09
CA VAL A 46 2.45 -7.83 12.28
C VAL A 46 1.45 -6.69 12.52
N LEU A 47 0.71 -6.33 11.48
CA LEU A 47 -0.32 -5.30 11.52
C LEU A 47 -1.59 -5.84 12.22
N ASP A 48 -2.20 -5.04 13.10
CA ASP A 48 -3.49 -5.41 13.74
C ASP A 48 -4.71 -5.02 12.90
N ARG A 49 -4.50 -4.21 11.86
CA ARG A 49 -5.53 -3.59 11.02
C ARG A 49 -5.01 -3.36 9.62
N ALA A 50 -5.92 -3.03 8.71
CA ALA A 50 -5.52 -2.55 7.40
C ALA A 50 -4.73 -1.25 7.51
N THR A 51 -3.64 -1.13 6.77
CA THR A 51 -2.74 0.03 6.82
C THR A 51 -2.20 0.33 5.44
N LEU A 52 -2.28 1.59 5.05
CA LEU A 52 -1.79 2.12 3.80
C LEU A 52 -0.42 2.76 4.03
N PHE A 53 0.57 2.35 3.24
CA PHE A 53 1.91 2.92 3.21
C PHE A 53 2.15 3.62 1.88
N TYR A 54 2.78 4.78 1.92
CA TYR A 54 3.34 5.42 0.73
C TYR A 54 4.85 5.48 0.81
N VAL A 55 5.52 5.03 -0.25
CA VAL A 55 6.98 5.12 -0.40
C VAL A 55 7.33 5.80 -1.73
N PRO A 56 8.38 6.63 -1.78
CA PRO A 56 8.88 7.18 -3.04
C PRO A 56 9.31 6.07 -3.99
N ALA A 57 8.88 6.16 -5.25
CA ALA A 57 9.32 5.25 -6.30
C ALA A 57 10.64 5.73 -6.93
N GLU A 58 11.40 4.80 -7.51
CA GLU A 58 12.71 5.09 -8.15
C GLU A 58 12.61 6.08 -9.32
N ASP A 59 11.44 6.16 -9.96
CA ASP A 59 11.13 7.06 -11.08
C ASP A 59 10.63 8.44 -10.64
N GLY A 60 10.61 8.72 -9.33
CA GLY A 60 10.19 9.99 -8.73
C GLY A 60 8.71 10.07 -8.39
N GLY A 61 7.92 9.04 -8.68
CA GLY A 61 6.53 8.91 -8.23
C GLY A 61 6.40 8.32 -6.82
N TYR A 62 5.28 7.62 -6.57
CA TYR A 62 5.04 6.92 -5.31
C TYR A 62 4.49 5.51 -5.55
N LEU A 63 4.76 4.61 -4.62
CA LEU A 63 4.05 3.35 -4.48
C LEU A 63 3.11 3.45 -3.28
N GLY A 64 1.82 3.15 -3.48
CA GLY A 64 0.83 2.99 -2.41
C GLY A 64 0.63 1.51 -2.10
N LEU A 65 0.84 1.11 -0.85
CA LEU A 65 0.81 -0.28 -0.39
C LEU A 65 -0.29 -0.42 0.65
N LEU A 66 -1.38 -1.09 0.29
CA LEU A 66 -2.41 -1.44 1.25
C LEU A 66 -2.18 -2.87 1.72
N PHE A 67 -1.93 -3.01 3.01
CA PHE A 67 -1.83 -4.29 3.68
C PHE A 67 -2.98 -4.45 4.69
N GLU A 68 -3.45 -5.67 4.90
CA GLU A 68 -4.48 -6.04 5.86
C GLU A 68 -3.90 -6.42 7.24
N ALA A 69 -4.79 -6.60 8.22
CA ALA A 69 -4.43 -7.22 9.49
C ALA A 69 -3.85 -8.62 9.27
N GLY A 70 -2.84 -9.01 10.06
CA GLY A 70 -2.16 -10.30 9.90
C GLY A 70 -1.07 -10.30 8.83
N GLU A 71 -0.83 -9.18 8.16
CA GLU A 71 0.29 -8.99 7.23
C GLU A 71 1.43 -8.21 7.92
N TRP A 72 2.65 -8.35 7.42
CA TRP A 72 3.82 -7.59 7.87
C TRP A 72 4.51 -6.92 6.68
N VAL A 73 5.18 -5.81 6.96
CA VAL A 73 6.01 -5.08 5.99
C VAL A 73 7.32 -4.63 6.65
N SER A 74 8.40 -4.70 5.88
CA SER A 74 9.73 -4.21 6.25
C SER A 74 10.23 -3.25 5.18
N LEU A 75 10.46 -2.01 5.59
CA LEU A 75 11.05 -0.96 4.74
C LEU A 75 12.56 -0.84 5.04
N PRO A 76 13.41 -0.53 4.04
CA PRO A 76 14.82 -0.27 4.28
C PRO A 76 15.02 0.92 5.23
N ALA A 77 16.06 0.85 6.04
CA ALA A 77 16.40 1.94 6.97
C ALA A 77 16.68 3.24 6.20
N GLY A 78 16.07 4.33 6.65
CA GLY A 78 16.25 5.66 6.05
C GLY A 78 15.39 5.93 4.81
N VAL A 79 14.54 4.98 4.38
CA VAL A 79 13.53 5.24 3.36
C VAL A 79 12.43 6.13 3.93
N ASP A 80 12.19 7.26 3.28
CA ASP A 80 11.07 8.13 3.59
C ASP A 80 9.76 7.40 3.27
N HIS A 81 8.79 7.47 4.18
CA HIS A 81 7.49 6.83 3.98
C HIS A 81 6.42 7.55 4.76
N PHE A 82 5.17 7.36 4.33
CA PHE A 82 3.98 7.84 4.99
C PHE A 82 3.07 6.66 5.33
N VAL A 83 2.29 6.80 6.39
CA VAL A 83 1.41 5.75 6.89
C VAL A 83 0.05 6.34 7.20
N ASP A 84 -1.00 5.68 6.74
CA ASP A 84 -2.39 5.95 7.09
C ASP A 84 -3.06 4.63 7.51
N ASP A 85 -3.36 4.48 8.80
CA ASP A 85 -3.94 3.25 9.37
C ASP A 85 -5.47 3.28 9.48
N ALA A 86 -6.14 4.15 8.71
CA ALA A 86 -7.59 4.38 8.74
C ALA A 86 -8.11 4.83 10.13
N GLY A 87 -7.19 5.28 10.99
CA GLY A 87 -7.44 5.57 12.39
C GLY A 87 -7.43 7.07 12.67
N ALA A 88 -6.57 7.48 13.59
CA ALA A 88 -6.35 8.89 13.86
C ALA A 88 -5.59 9.55 12.69
N ALA A 89 -5.65 10.88 12.60
CA ALA A 89 -4.89 11.62 11.61
C ALA A 89 -3.40 11.19 11.61
N PRO A 90 -2.80 10.97 10.43
CA PRO A 90 -1.47 10.41 10.34
C PRO A 90 -0.44 11.35 11.00
N LEU A 91 0.56 10.77 11.68
CA LEU A 91 1.59 11.51 12.40
C LEU A 91 2.34 12.51 11.49
N ARG A 92 2.47 12.16 10.22
CA ARG A 92 2.94 13.03 9.15
C ARG A 92 1.81 13.13 8.12
N PRO A 93 1.40 14.34 7.71
CA PRO A 93 0.39 14.48 6.68
C PRO A 93 0.87 13.88 5.36
N LEU A 94 -0.05 13.25 4.64
CA LEU A 94 0.20 12.75 3.29
C LEU A 94 0.50 13.92 2.33
N PRO A 95 1.31 13.71 1.28
CA PRO A 95 1.36 14.62 0.15
C PRO A 95 -0.06 14.87 -0.39
N ALA A 96 -0.41 16.13 -0.62
CA ALA A 96 -1.78 16.53 -0.97
C ALA A 96 -2.34 15.89 -2.26
N ALA A 97 -1.46 15.39 -3.12
CA ALA A 97 -1.82 14.73 -4.36
C ALA A 97 -2.15 13.23 -4.19
N LEU A 98 -1.80 12.62 -3.04
CA LEU A 98 -2.05 11.21 -2.79
C LEU A 98 -3.37 11.03 -2.03
N PRO A 99 -4.17 10.00 -2.38
CA PRO A 99 -5.40 9.72 -1.67
C PRO A 99 -5.11 9.32 -0.21
N ASN A 100 -6.06 9.58 0.68
CA ASN A 100 -6.05 9.00 2.02
C ASN A 100 -6.52 7.54 1.98
N PHE A 101 -6.52 6.86 3.13
CA PHE A 101 -6.95 5.47 3.22
C PHE A 101 -8.32 5.21 2.56
N ASP A 102 -9.36 5.96 2.93
CA ASP A 102 -10.72 5.74 2.42
C ASP A 102 -10.80 5.90 0.90
N ALA A 103 -10.24 7.00 0.36
CA ALA A 103 -10.24 7.26 -1.08
C ALA A 103 -9.42 6.22 -1.86
N PHE A 104 -8.32 5.73 -1.27
CA PHE A 104 -7.52 4.67 -1.88
C PHE A 104 -8.30 3.36 -1.97
N VAL A 105 -8.95 2.94 -0.88
CA VAL A 105 -9.75 1.71 -0.86
C VAL A 105 -10.91 1.80 -1.82
N GLU A 106 -11.61 2.94 -1.88
CA GLU A 106 -12.71 3.17 -2.83
C GLU A 106 -12.24 2.95 -4.28
N GLU A 107 -11.14 3.58 -4.68
CA GLU A 107 -10.59 3.43 -6.04
C GLU A 107 -10.15 1.97 -6.33
N VAL A 108 -9.51 1.30 -5.37
CA VAL A 108 -9.16 -0.13 -5.53
C VAL A 108 -10.38 -0.98 -5.77
N LEU A 109 -11.48 -0.76 -5.02
CA LEU A 109 -12.71 -1.53 -5.16
C LEU A 109 -13.36 -1.33 -6.54
N MET A 110 -13.35 -0.09 -7.04
CA MET A 110 -13.81 0.23 -8.40
C MET A 110 -12.97 -0.47 -9.47
N LEU A 111 -11.63 -0.42 -9.36
CA LEU A 111 -10.72 -1.01 -10.34
C LEU A 111 -10.66 -2.55 -10.32
N THR A 112 -10.86 -3.16 -9.14
CA THR A 112 -10.80 -4.62 -8.98
C THR A 112 -12.15 -5.31 -9.15
N GLY A 113 -13.21 -4.54 -9.42
CA GLY A 113 -14.53 -5.09 -9.75
C GLY A 113 -15.23 -5.72 -8.56
N ASN A 114 -15.13 -5.10 -7.38
CA ASN A 114 -16.10 -5.36 -6.30
C ASN A 114 -17.31 -4.40 -6.39
N ASP A 115 -17.64 -3.96 -7.61
CA ASP A 115 -18.98 -3.54 -7.99
C ASP A 115 -19.88 -4.77 -7.80
N ALA A 116 -20.48 -4.88 -6.61
CA ALA A 116 -21.72 -5.62 -6.49
C ALA A 116 -22.67 -4.99 -7.50
N ALA A 117 -22.86 -5.66 -8.63
CA ALA A 117 -23.74 -5.22 -9.70
C ALA A 117 -25.11 -4.87 -9.12
N GLU A 118 -25.40 -3.58 -9.00
CA GLU A 118 -26.78 -3.12 -8.94
C GLU A 118 -27.25 -2.95 -10.38
N GLU A 119 -27.63 -4.08 -10.99
CA GLU A 119 -28.42 -4.09 -12.21
C GLU A 119 -29.80 -3.45 -11.90
N ASN A 120 -30.15 -2.35 -12.58
CA ASN A 120 -31.54 -1.92 -12.71
C ASN A 120 -31.94 -1.77 -14.17
#